data_AF-A0A378ACF3-F1
#
_entry.id   AF-A0A378ACF3-F1
#
_cell.length_a   1.000
_cell.length_b   1.000
_cell.length_c   1.000
_cell.angle_alpha   90.00
_cell.angle_beta   90.00
_cell.angle_gamma   90.00
#
_symmetry.space_group_name_H-M   'P 1'
#
loop_
_entity.id
_entity.type
_entity.pdbx_description
1 polymer ?
#
loop_
_entity_poly.entity_id
_entity_poly.type
_entity_poly.pdbx_seq_one_letter_code
_entity_poly.pdbx_strand_id
1 'polypeptide(L)' 'MAKLTKKELAWFDEVNAVLARCPSPEKFGFCTIGDPNVMVYDKRKEKEIERKLDA' A
#
# COMPACT_ATOMS: atom_id res chain seq x y z
N MET A 1 -17.02 10.28 5.91
CA MET A 1 -16.51 9.10 5.19
C MET A 1 -17.63 8.08 5.06
N ALA A 2 -17.90 7.57 3.88
CA ALA A 2 -18.86 6.46 3.72
C ALA A 2 -18.26 5.21 4.38
N LYS A 3 -19.10 4.42 5.05
CA LYS A 3 -18.66 3.19 5.71
C LYS A 3 -18.63 2.04 4.69
N LEU A 4 -17.53 1.31 4.63
CA LEU A 4 -17.41 0.11 3.79
C LEU A 4 -18.45 -0.95 4.20
N THR A 5 -18.99 -1.63 3.21
CA THR A 5 -19.81 -2.83 3.38
C THR A 5 -18.96 -4.00 3.87
N LYS A 6 -19.62 -5.04 4.41
CA LYS A 6 -18.93 -6.27 4.82
C LYS A 6 -18.15 -6.95 3.68
N LYS A 7 -18.69 -6.90 2.46
CA LYS A 7 -18.05 -7.49 1.28
C LYS A 7 -16.80 -6.72 0.87
N GLU A 8 -16.85 -5.40 0.90
CA GLU A 8 -15.69 -4.56 0.61
C GLU A 8 -14.59 -4.75 1.66
N LEU A 9 -14.94 -4.81 2.95
CA LEU A 9 -13.98 -5.12 4.02
C LEU A 9 -13.29 -6.46 3.81
N ALA A 10 -14.07 -7.53 3.57
CA ALA A 10 -13.51 -8.86 3.33
C ALA A 10 -12.58 -8.88 2.11
N TRP A 11 -12.93 -8.17 1.03
CA TRP A 11 -12.08 -8.04 -0.14
C TRP A 11 -10.77 -7.27 0.18
N PHE A 12 -10.84 -6.19 0.94
CA PHE A 12 -9.64 -5.47 1.39
C PHE A 12 -8.75 -6.33 2.29
N ASP A 13 -9.32 -7.18 3.14
CA ASP A 13 -8.56 -8.13 3.95
C ASP A 13 -7.78 -9.13 3.07
N GLU A 14 -8.40 -9.62 1.99
CA GLU A 14 -7.72 -10.47 1.01
C GLU A 14 -6.57 -9.75 0.31
N VAL A 15 -6.80 -8.52 -0.16
CA VAL A 15 -5.75 -7.69 -0.78
C VAL A 15 -4.59 -7.47 0.19
N ASN A 16 -4.88 -7.09 1.43
CA ASN A 16 -3.86 -6.89 2.47
C ASN A 16 -3.07 -8.17 2.76
N ALA A 17 -3.74 -9.33 2.82
CA ALA A 17 -3.07 -10.61 2.99
C ALA A 17 -2.13 -10.94 1.83
N VAL A 18 -2.51 -10.59 0.59
CA VAL A 18 -1.67 -10.75 -0.61
C VAL A 18 -0.42 -9.87 -0.58
N LEU A 19 -0.55 -8.63 -0.10
CA LEU A 19 0.59 -7.71 0.02
C LEU A 19 1.53 -8.14 1.16
N ALA A 20 0.97 -8.60 2.29
CA ALA A 20 1.74 -9.03 3.46
C ALA A 20 2.60 -10.28 3.21
N ARG A 21 2.19 -11.16 2.29
CA ARG A 21 2.97 -12.35 1.89
C ARG A 21 4.09 -12.06 0.87
N CYS A 22 4.41 -10.77 0.63
CA CYS A 22 5.51 -10.39 -0.24
C CYS A 22 6.84 -11.01 0.26
N PRO A 23 7.66 -11.64 -0.61
CA PRO A 23 8.87 -12.36 -0.19
C PRO A 23 10.03 -11.44 0.24
N SER A 24 9.87 -10.12 0.14
CA SER A 24 10.89 -9.15 0.57
C SER A 24 10.24 -7.91 1.21
N PRO A 25 9.64 -8.07 2.41
CA PRO A 25 8.87 -7.01 3.08
C PRO A 25 9.73 -5.80 3.50
N GLU A 26 11.05 -5.97 3.56
CA GLU A 26 12.03 -4.91 3.83
C GLU A 26 12.42 -4.13 2.57
N LYS A 27 12.18 -4.69 1.37
CA LYS A 27 12.54 -4.07 0.09
C LYS A 27 11.34 -3.42 -0.61
N PHE A 28 10.17 -4.04 -0.51
CA PHE A 28 8.99 -3.61 -1.25
C PHE A 28 7.97 -2.98 -0.31
N GLY A 29 7.64 -1.72 -0.60
CA GLY A 29 6.50 -1.02 -0.02
C GLY A 29 5.37 -0.94 -1.05
N PHE A 30 4.13 -0.85 -0.57
CA PHE A 30 2.94 -0.74 -1.39
C PHE A 30 2.14 0.49 -0.96
N CYS A 31 1.69 1.31 -1.91
CA CYS A 31 0.84 2.46 -1.62
C CYS A 31 -0.13 2.74 -2.76
N THR A 32 -1.15 3.53 -2.47
CA THR A 32 -2.05 4.16 -3.43
C THR A 32 -2.35 5.57 -2.92
N ILE A 33 -2.56 6.52 -3.83
CA ILE A 33 -2.90 7.91 -3.48
C ILE A 33 -4.22 8.33 -4.12
N GLY A 34 -5.18 7.40 -4.14
CA GLY A 34 -6.50 7.61 -4.75
C GLY A 34 -6.54 7.32 -6.24
N ASP A 35 -5.45 6.82 -6.81
CA ASP A 35 -5.38 6.28 -8.15
C ASP A 35 -5.88 4.81 -8.19
N PRO A 36 -6.31 4.30 -9.35
CA PRO A 36 -6.82 2.92 -9.46
C PRO A 36 -5.71 1.86 -9.38
N ASN A 37 -4.44 2.25 -9.21
CA ASN A 37 -3.32 1.33 -9.15
C ASN A 37 -2.78 1.22 -7.72
N VAL A 38 -2.15 0.08 -7.43
CA VAL A 38 -1.30 -0.08 -6.26
C VAL A 38 0.14 0.05 -6.74
N MET A 39 0.83 1.09 -6.28
CA MET A 39 2.24 1.32 -6.60
C MET A 39 3.13 0.48 -5.71
N VAL A 40 4.20 -0.06 -6.30
CA VAL A 40 5.30 -0.71 -5.58
C VAL A 40 6.50 0.24 -5.58
N TYR A 41 7.08 0.47 -4.41
CA TYR A 41 8.27 1.30 -4.26
C TYR A 41 9.37 0.59 -3.47
N ASP A 42 10.60 1.10 -3.61
CA ASP A 42 11.73 0.63 -2.79
C ASP A 42 11.59 1.19 -1.37
N LYS A 43 11.13 0.34 -0.45
CA LYS A 43 10.89 0.69 0.95
C LYS A 43 12.15 1.19 1.66
N ARG A 44 13.33 0.76 1.20
CA ARG A 44 14.61 1.22 1.77
C ARG A 44 14.88 2.70 1.48
N LYS A 45 14.13 3.29 0.55
CA LYS A 45 14.20 4.71 0.18
C LYS A 45 13.02 5.52 0.72
N GLU A 46 12.16 4.95 1.55
CA GLU A 46 10.95 5.59 2.05
C GLU A 46 11.20 7.01 2.60
N LYS A 47 12.19 7.18 3.48
CA LYS A 47 12.57 8.51 4.00
C LYS A 47 13.04 9.49 2.93
N GLU A 48 13.66 9.02 1.85
CA GLU A 48 14.05 9.89 0.73
C GLU A 48 12.83 10.29 -0.10
N ILE A 49 11.90 9.35 -0.32
CA ILE A 49 10.64 9.57 -1.02
C ILE A 49 9.78 10.56 -0.25
N GLU A 50 9.58 10.37 1.05
CA GLU A 50 8.84 11.28 1.94
C GLU A 50 9.37 12.71 1.83
N ARG A 51 10.69 12.91 1.99
CA ARG A 51 11.32 14.24 1.85
C ARG A 51 11.11 14.88 0.48
N LYS A 52 10.93 14.09 -0.59
CA LYS A 52 10.67 14.60 -1.95
C LYS A 52 9.19 14.92 -2.19
N LEU A 53 8.28 14.28 -1.44
CA LEU A 53 6.84 14.52 -1.52
C LEU A 53 6.38 15.69 -0.65
N ASP A 54 7.10 15.96 0.45
CA ASP A 54 6.84 17.09 1.37
C ASP A 54 7.40 18.44 0.88
N ALA A 55 8.16 18.46 -0.22
CA ALA A 55 8.82 19.64 -0.79
C ALA A 55 7.98 20.31 -1.88
#